data_AF-A0A9E0TQZ5-F1
#
_entry.id   AF-A0A9E0TQZ5-F1
#
_cell.length_a   1.000
_cell.length_b   1.000
_cell.length_c   1.000
_cell.angle_alpha   90.00
_cell.angle_beta   90.00
_cell.angle_gamma   90.00
#
_symmetry.space_group_name_H-M   'P 1'
#
loop_
_entity.id
_entity.type
_entity.pdbx_description
1 polymer ?
#
loop_
_entity_poly.entity_id
_entity_poly.type
_entity_poly.pdbx_seq_one_letter_code
_entity_poly.pdbx_strand_id
1 'polypeptide(L)' 'MNNTTELNSKVATLETQVDLLETELGYIHELLLKCGFPEGIKTLKKTVEELLSESPLDINEDETEAL' A
#
# COMPACT_ATOMS: atom_id res chain seq x y z
N MET A 1 22.58 17.98 26.44
CA MET A 1 22.50 16.52 26.21
C MET A 1 21.09 16.21 25.69
N ASN A 2 20.76 16.55 24.44
CA ASN A 2 19.36 16.51 23.97
C ASN A 2 19.18 15.81 22.62
N ASN A 3 20.15 15.89 21.71
CA ASN A 3 19.96 15.43 20.33
C ASN A 3 19.89 13.89 20.21
N THR A 4 20.72 13.18 20.98
CA THR A 4 20.72 11.70 20.97
C THR A 4 19.43 11.12 21.56
N THR A 5 18.87 11.73 22.60
CA THR A 5 17.62 11.27 23.22
C THR A 5 16.42 11.49 22.30
N GLU A 6 16.36 12.66 21.63
CA GLU A 6 15.32 12.96 20.64
C GLU A 6 15.40 12.01 19.44
N LEU A 7 16.61 11.75 18.94
CA LEU A 7 16.82 10.82 17.83
C LEU A 7 16.42 9.39 18.21
N ASN A 8 16.81 8.92 19.40
CA ASN A 8 16.42 7.58 19.88
C ASN A 8 14.91 7.45 20.06
N SER A 9 14.24 8.49 20.56
CA SER A 9 12.78 8.52 20.66
C SER A 9 12.11 8.43 19.28
N LYS A 10 12.66 9.15 18.30
CA LYS A 10 12.16 9.10 16.93
C LYS A 10 12.37 7.73 16.29
N VAL A 11 13.52 7.09 16.52
CA VAL A 11 13.82 5.73 16.06
C VAL A 11 12.80 4.75 16.65
N ALA A 12 12.60 4.74 17.96
CA ALA A 12 11.65 3.84 18.62
C ALA A 12 10.21 4.03 18.10
N THR A 13 9.83 5.27 17.82
CA THR A 13 8.51 5.57 17.21
C THR A 13 8.40 4.99 15.81
N LEU A 14 9.44 5.13 14.98
CA LEU A 14 9.46 4.60 13.63
C LEU A 14 9.48 3.07 13.62
N GLU A 15 10.24 2.44 14.52
CA GLU A 15 10.25 0.99 14.69
C GLU A 15 8.85 0.46 15.01
N THR A 16 8.16 1.08 15.98
CA THR A 16 6.78 0.71 16.32
C THR A 16 5.82 0.85 15.13
N GLN A 17 6.00 1.89 14.31
CA GLN A 17 5.20 2.10 13.11
C GLN A 17 5.47 1.04 12.04
N VAL A 18 6.74 0.65 11.87
CA VAL A 18 7.13 -0.42 10.95
C VAL A 18 6.52 -1.75 11.40
N ASP A 19 6.67 -2.11 12.67
CA ASP A 19 6.11 -3.35 13.22
C ASP A 19 4.58 -3.45 13.01
N LEU A 20 3.88 -2.34 13.21
CA LEU A 20 2.44 -2.26 12.95
C LEU A 20 2.11 -2.46 11.47
N LEU A 21 2.81 -1.75 10.57
CA LEU A 21 2.58 -1.84 9.13
C LEU A 21 2.89 -3.25 8.60
N GLU A 22 3.94 -3.90 9.09
CA GLU A 22 4.28 -5.28 8.72
C GLU A 22 3.21 -6.27 9.18
N THR A 23 2.68 -6.07 10.38
CA THR A 23 1.58 -6.90 10.92
C THR A 23 0.31 -6.75 10.07
N GLU A 24 -0.10 -5.52 9.76
CA GLU A 24 -1.28 -5.26 8.93
C GLU A 24 -1.10 -5.79 7.50
N LEU A 25 0.09 -5.61 6.91
CA LEU A 25 0.43 -6.15 5.59
C LEU A 25 0.32 -7.68 5.57
N GLY A 26 0.82 -8.35 6.61
CA GLY A 26 0.70 -9.79 6.79
C GLY A 26 -0.76 -10.24 6.91
N TYR A 27 -1.57 -9.53 7.69
CA TYR A 27 -3.00 -9.82 7.83
C TYR A 27 -3.75 -9.70 6.49
N ILE A 28 -3.47 -8.64 5.72
CA ILE A 28 -4.04 -8.45 4.37
C ILE A 28 -3.60 -9.58 3.44
N HIS A 29 -2.33 -9.98 3.47
CA HIS A 29 -1.83 -11.09 2.67
C HIS A 29 -2.62 -12.38 2.94
N GLU A 30 -2.79 -12.73 4.21
CA GLU A 30 -3.57 -13.91 4.63
C GLU A 30 -5.04 -13.83 4.22
N LEU A 31 -5.65 -12.65 4.28
CA LEU A 31 -7.01 -12.45 3.81
C LEU A 31 -7.11 -12.68 2.30
N LEU A 32 -6.15 -12.18 1.52
CA LEU A 32 -6.13 -12.37 0.07
C LEU A 32 -5.96 -13.84 -0.32
N LEU A 33 -5.11 -14.59 0.39
CA LEU A 33 -5.00 -16.03 0.22
C LEU A 33 -6.37 -16.72 0.39
N LYS A 34 -7.11 -16.34 1.44
CA LYS A 34 -8.47 -16.88 1.71
C LYS A 34 -9.50 -16.44 0.67
N CYS A 35 -9.33 -15.27 0.06
CA CYS A 35 -10.17 -14.78 -1.03
C CYS A 35 -9.86 -15.42 -2.40
N GLY A 36 -8.85 -16.30 -2.48
CA GLY A 36 -8.51 -17.03 -3.71
C GLY A 36 -7.40 -16.40 -4.54
N PHE A 37 -6.65 -15.42 -3.99
CA PHE A 37 -5.41 -14.92 -4.59
C PHE A 37 -4.25 -15.83 -4.16
N PRO A 38 -3.69 -16.70 -5.02
CA PRO A 38 -2.81 -17.79 -4.57
C PRO A 38 -1.44 -17.34 -4.03
N GLU A 39 -1.01 -16.12 -4.32
CA GLU A 39 0.20 -15.50 -3.76
C GLU A 39 -0.14 -14.19 -3.03
N GLY A 40 -1.39 -14.07 -2.55
CA GLY A 40 -1.92 -12.92 -1.82
C GLY A 40 -1.72 -11.62 -2.60
N ILE A 41 -1.00 -10.68 -1.98
CA ILE A 41 -0.71 -9.33 -2.52
C ILE A 41 -0.08 -9.38 -3.91
N LYS A 42 0.83 -10.33 -4.17
CA LYS A 42 1.53 -10.40 -5.46
C LYS A 42 0.56 -10.69 -6.61
N THR A 43 -0.31 -11.67 -6.42
CA THR A 43 -1.33 -12.03 -7.42
C THR A 43 -2.40 -10.95 -7.55
N LEU A 44 -2.80 -10.30 -6.44
CA LEU A 44 -3.69 -9.15 -6.50
C LEU A 44 -3.11 -8.01 -7.35
N LYS A 45 -1.85 -7.64 -7.09
CA LYS A 45 -1.16 -6.58 -7.81
C LYS A 45 -1.13 -6.88 -9.31
N LYS A 46 -0.73 -8.10 -9.69
CA LYS A 46 -0.72 -8.53 -11.08
C LYS A 46 -2.11 -8.42 -11.73
N THR A 47 -3.16 -8.92 -11.07
CA THR A 47 -4.53 -8.83 -11.59
C THR A 47 -4.98 -7.39 -11.79
N VAL A 48 -4.64 -6.48 -10.86
CA VAL A 48 -4.95 -5.06 -11.00
C VAL A 48 -4.17 -4.42 -12.15
N GLU A 49 -2.87 -4.73 -12.29
CA GLU A 49 -2.04 -4.25 -13.40
C GLU A 49 -2.58 -4.73 -14.76
N GLU A 50 -3.04 -5.98 -14.86
CA GLU A 50 -3.68 -6.54 -16.05
C GLU A 50 -5.00 -5.81 -16.35
N LEU A 51 -5.88 -5.63 -15.36
CA LEU A 51 -7.16 -4.91 -15.52
C LEU A 51 -6.97 -3.45 -16.00
N LEU A 52 -5.96 -2.76 -15.48
CA LEU A 52 -5.63 -1.39 -15.87
C LEU A 52 -4.98 -1.34 -17.26
N SER A 53 -4.29 -2.39 -17.69
CA SER A 53 -3.65 -2.47 -19.01
C SER A 53 -4.62 -2.89 -20.12
N GLU A 54 -5.65 -3.69 -19.79
CA GLU A 54 -6.70 -4.13 -20.71
C GLU A 54 -7.81 -3.09 -20.91
N SER A 55 -7.89 -2.11 -20.01
CA SER A 55 -8.74 -0.94 -20.19
C SER A 55 -7.96 0.14 -20.94
N PRO A 56 -8.31 0.54 -22.18
CA PRO A 56 -8.11 1.93 -22.56
C PRO A 56 -9.01 2.74 -21.63
N LEU A 57 -8.48 3.11 -20.47
CA LEU A 57 -9.06 4.18 -19.70
C LEU A 57 -8.84 5.43 -20.56
N ASP A 58 -9.77 5.70 -21.47
CA ASP A 58 -10.08 7.06 -21.94
C ASP A 58 -10.52 7.83 -20.70
N ILE A 59 -9.55 8.20 -19.88
CA ILE A 59 -9.70 9.28 -18.93
C ILE A 59 -9.67 10.52 -19.82
N ASN A 60 -10.82 10.88 -20.37
CA ASN A 60 -11.00 12.21 -20.92
C ASN A 60 -10.82 13.18 -19.75
N GLU A 61 -9.63 13.75 -19.60
CA GLU A 61 -9.36 14.93 -18.78
C GLU A 61 -10.01 16.16 -19.41
N ASP A 62 -11.32 16.12 -19.63
CA ASP A 62 -12.04 17.25 -20.21
C ASP A 62 -13.40 17.37 -19.50
N GLU A 63 -13.39 18.02 -18.33
CA GLU A 63 -14.47 18.89 -17.83
C GLU A 63 -14.08 19.58 -16.50
N THR A 64 -12.88 20.17 -16.43
CA THR A 64 -12.63 21.28 -15.49
C THR A 64 -11.99 22.47 -16.22
N GLU A 65 -12.64 22.92 -17.30
CA GLU A 65 -12.54 24.30 -17.76
C GLU A 65 -13.78 24.69 -18.58
N ALA A 66 -14.91 24.94 -17.89
CA ALA A 66 -16.00 25.73 -18.45
C ALA A 66 -16.85 26.38 -17.35
N LEU A 67 -16.66 27.71 -17.23
CA LEU A 67 -17.48 28.75 -16.58
C LEU A 67 -17.27 29.02 -15.08
#